data_AF-A0A0G3WKK9-F1
#
_entry.id   AF-A0A0G3WKK9-F1
#
_cell.length_a   1.000
_cell.length_b   1.000
_cell.length_c   1.000
_cell.angle_alpha   90.00
_cell.angle_beta   90.00
_cell.angle_gamma   90.00
#
_symmetry.space_group_name_H-M   'P 1'
#
loop_
_entity.id
_entity.type
_entity.pdbx_description
1 polymer ?
#
loop_
_entity_poly.entity_id
_entity_poly.type
_entity_poly.pdbx_seq_one_letter_code
_entity_poly.pdbx_strand_id
1 'polypeptide(L)'
;MRSKKTTALLVIILIILILLLLLRSCVGFPTAKRYLKRVLHRQPAQVENVVQTVKKEVKPAVAPKPVAKKKAKPKKTKKKKVSKPSPKRAVSKPAVVKEEPLEAKSNPEENAQFKNSSGFRPFYVYHSIGNKYNHYYPSGKMGNMGALQINQAWKGNPKVGETCIQVVYNAYSDGVAWSGMYWQEPANNWGNGNGYGFNITGSERLSFWARGENGGETINAFIVGGIQGSNSEDSDSRSIGPIELTAEWEQYIIWLSDADLSNIIGGFGFTVTRQSNPAGCVFYLDNIMYE
;
A
#
# COMPACT_ATOMS: atom_id res chain seq x y z
N MET A 1 -47.14 -0.17 59.27
CA MET A 1 -46.15 -1.08 59.88
C MET A 1 -45.19 -1.58 58.81
N ARG A 2 -43.99 -0.98 58.68
CA ARG A 2 -42.98 -1.40 57.68
C ARG A 2 -42.43 -2.76 58.12
N SER A 3 -42.58 -3.79 57.28
CA SER A 3 -42.24 -5.17 57.63
C SER A 3 -40.77 -5.29 57.99
N LYS A 4 -40.45 -5.93 59.13
CA LYS A 4 -39.05 -6.20 59.56
C LYS A 4 -38.23 -6.89 58.46
N LYS A 5 -38.88 -7.64 57.56
CA LYS A 5 -38.26 -8.28 56.39
C LYS A 5 -37.78 -7.28 55.33
N THR A 6 -38.53 -6.20 55.09
CA THR A 6 -38.12 -5.14 54.14
C THR A 6 -36.93 -4.32 54.64
N THR A 7 -36.84 -4.08 55.95
CA THR A 7 -35.68 -3.40 56.55
C THR A 7 -34.43 -4.27 56.49
N ALA A 8 -34.55 -5.59 56.76
CA ALA A 8 -33.43 -6.53 56.66
C ALA A 8 -32.89 -6.65 55.22
N LEU A 9 -33.77 -6.69 54.22
CA LEU A 9 -33.36 -6.77 52.81
C LEU A 9 -32.60 -5.51 52.36
N LEU A 10 -33.06 -4.33 52.77
CA LEU A 10 -32.38 -3.06 52.45
C LEU A 10 -31.00 -2.95 53.09
N VAL A 11 -30.83 -3.46 54.31
CA VAL A 11 -29.52 -3.50 54.99
C VAL A 11 -28.55 -4.44 54.27
N ILE A 12 -29.01 -5.61 53.81
CA ILE A 12 -28.17 -6.55 53.05
C ILE A 12 -27.74 -5.95 51.71
N ILE A 13 -28.66 -5.29 50.99
CA ILE A 13 -28.33 -4.62 49.71
C ILE A 13 -27.31 -3.49 49.94
N LEU A 14 -27.44 -2.72 51.02
CA LEU A 14 -26.50 -1.66 51.37
C LEU A 14 -25.11 -2.23 51.68
N ILE A 15 -25.02 -3.34 52.43
CA ILE A 15 -23.76 -4.02 52.74
C ILE A 15 -23.09 -4.55 51.46
N ILE A 16 -23.84 -5.14 50.53
CA ILE A 16 -23.32 -5.62 49.25
C ILE A 16 -22.79 -4.45 48.40
N LEU A 17 -23.51 -3.33 48.34
CA LEU A 17 -23.06 -2.14 47.63
C LEU A 17 -21.79 -1.54 48.24
N ILE A 18 -21.67 -1.51 49.58
CA ILE A 18 -20.45 -1.08 50.27
C ILE A 18 -19.29 -2.04 49.97
N LEU A 19 -19.52 -3.36 50.00
CA LEU A 19 -18.48 -4.34 49.64
C LEU A 19 -18.00 -4.18 48.19
N LEU A 20 -18.92 -3.95 47.25
CA LEU A 20 -18.59 -3.72 45.83
C LEU A 20 -17.80 -2.41 45.63
N LEU A 21 -18.10 -1.38 46.41
CA LEU A 21 -17.34 -0.12 46.40
C LEU A 21 -15.94 -0.29 47.01
N LEU A 22 -15.80 -1.09 48.07
CA LEU A 22 -14.50 -1.41 48.67
C LEU A 22 -13.64 -2.30 47.75
N LEU A 23 -14.25 -3.24 47.03
CA LEU A 23 -13.55 -4.06 46.03
C LEU A 23 -13.07 -3.25 44.81
N ARG A 24 -13.79 -2.17 44.44
CA ARG A 24 -13.34 -1.23 43.40
C ARG A 24 -12.09 -0.44 43.79
N SER A 25 -11.85 -0.23 45.08
CA SER A 25 -10.67 0.49 45.58
C SER A 25 -9.39 -0.35 45.60
N CYS A 26 -9.48 -1.68 45.38
CA CYS A 26 -8.33 -2.58 45.36
C CYS A 26 -7.84 -2.95 43.95
N VAL A 27 -8.47 -2.45 42.88
CA VAL A 27 -7.99 -2.64 41.50
C VAL A 27 -7.37 -1.35 40.98
N GLY A 28 -6.33 -0.89 41.67
CA GLY A 28 -5.37 0.05 41.10
C GLY A 28 -4.48 -0.68 40.10
N PHE A 29 -4.95 -0.87 38.86
CA PHE A 29 -4.14 -1.41 37.76
C PHE A 29 -3.02 -0.40 37.42
N PRO A 30 -1.73 -0.64 37.78
CA PRO A 30 -0.66 0.33 37.55
C PRO A 30 -0.17 0.34 36.08
N THR A 31 -0.69 -0.55 35.24
CA THR A 31 -0.21 -0.77 33.87
C THR A 31 -0.94 0.07 32.82
N ALA A 32 -2.21 0.39 33.00
CA ALA A 32 -2.99 1.17 32.02
C ALA A 32 -2.51 2.63 31.91
N LYS A 33 -2.14 3.27 33.04
CA LYS A 33 -1.63 4.66 33.03
C LYS A 33 -0.22 4.79 32.44
N ARG A 34 0.63 3.76 32.53
CA ARG A 34 1.97 3.78 31.88
C ARG A 34 1.89 3.55 30.38
N TYR A 35 0.94 2.73 29.92
CA TYR A 35 0.69 2.52 28.49
C TYR A 35 0.10 3.80 27.85
N LEU A 36 -0.89 4.41 28.50
CA LEU A 36 -1.56 5.60 27.98
C LEU A 36 -0.65 6.85 27.97
N LYS A 37 0.28 6.98 28.92
CA LYS A 37 1.27 8.08 28.94
C LYS A 37 2.36 7.96 27.86
N ARG A 38 2.62 6.76 27.32
CA ARG A 38 3.57 6.56 26.21
C ARG A 38 2.94 6.72 24.82
N VAL A 39 1.66 6.40 24.68
CA VAL A 39 0.95 6.48 23.39
C VAL A 39 0.46 7.90 23.08
N LEU A 40 0.05 8.68 24.08
CA LEU A 40 -0.53 10.01 23.86
C LEU A 40 0.48 11.17 23.76
N HIS A 41 1.78 10.94 24.01
CA HIS A 41 2.81 12.00 24.05
C HIS A 41 4.00 11.75 23.10
N ARG A 42 3.93 10.80 22.17
CA ARG A 42 4.85 10.81 21.02
C ARG A 42 4.40 11.92 20.07
N GLN A 43 4.90 13.13 20.30
CA GLN A 43 5.13 14.06 19.20
C GLN A 43 5.88 13.29 18.11
N PRO A 44 5.53 13.47 16.82
CA PRO A 44 6.34 12.90 15.75
C PRO A 44 7.77 13.37 15.97
N ALA A 45 8.71 12.42 15.99
CA ALA A 45 10.12 12.73 15.94
C ALA A 45 10.32 13.73 14.80
N GLN A 46 11.03 14.82 15.09
CA GLN A 46 11.39 15.82 14.10
C GLN A 46 12.13 15.07 12.97
N VAL A 47 11.47 14.95 11.82
CA VAL A 47 12.12 14.50 10.60
C VAL A 47 13.09 15.61 10.24
N GLU A 48 14.39 15.38 10.41
CA GLU A 48 15.39 16.24 9.79
C GLU A 48 15.12 16.23 8.29
N ASN A 49 14.64 17.36 7.77
CA ASN A 49 14.44 17.58 6.36
C ASN A 49 15.80 17.55 5.66
N VAL A 50 16.24 16.36 5.24
CA VAL A 50 17.23 16.26 4.17
C VAL A 50 16.48 16.54 2.88
N VAL A 51 16.51 17.81 2.46
CA VAL A 51 16.09 18.22 1.12
C VAL A 51 17.06 17.54 0.14
N GLN A 52 16.74 16.33 -0.30
CA GLN A 52 17.37 15.76 -1.47
C GLN A 52 16.79 16.47 -2.69
N THR A 53 17.61 17.35 -3.26
CA THR A 53 17.33 18.07 -4.49
C THR A 53 17.04 17.06 -5.59
N VAL A 54 15.78 16.96 -6.00
CA VAL A 54 15.38 16.22 -7.21
C VAL A 54 16.08 16.88 -8.40
N LYS A 55 17.17 16.28 -8.89
CA LYS A 55 17.76 16.66 -10.17
C LYS A 55 16.79 16.25 -11.26
N LYS A 56 16.00 17.22 -11.72
CA LYS A 56 15.16 17.13 -12.91
C LYS A 56 16.08 17.09 -14.13
N GLU A 57 16.38 15.90 -14.64
CA GLU A 57 17.12 15.76 -15.89
C GLU A 57 16.17 16.06 -17.07
N VAL A 58 16.05 17.34 -17.42
CA VAL A 58 15.31 17.78 -18.62
C VAL A 58 16.27 17.75 -19.80
N LYS A 59 16.16 16.73 -20.66
CA LYS A 59 16.75 16.77 -22.00
C LYS A 59 15.99 17.82 -22.86
N PRO A 60 16.68 18.70 -23.59
CA PRO A 60 16.03 19.76 -24.37
C PRO A 60 15.25 19.15 -25.54
N ALA A 61 13.95 19.46 -25.61
CA ALA A 61 13.09 19.10 -26.73
C ALA A 61 13.49 19.90 -27.97
N VAL A 62 13.89 19.20 -29.03
CA VAL A 62 13.99 19.75 -30.38
C VAL A 62 12.57 19.89 -30.94
N ALA A 63 12.19 21.12 -31.27
CA ALA A 63 10.87 21.47 -31.81
C ALA A 63 10.62 20.83 -33.19
N PRO A 64 9.45 20.22 -33.44
CA PRO A 64 9.03 19.89 -34.80
C PRO A 64 8.41 21.12 -35.48
N LYS A 65 8.88 21.40 -36.70
CA LYS A 65 8.33 22.42 -37.62
C LYS A 65 6.90 22.06 -38.08
N PRO A 66 6.06 23.05 -38.43
CA PRO A 66 4.64 22.84 -38.67
C PRO A 66 4.35 22.33 -40.09
N VAL A 67 3.44 21.36 -40.23
CA VAL A 67 2.85 20.96 -41.52
C VAL A 67 1.35 21.26 -41.54
N ALA A 68 0.92 21.75 -42.70
CA ALA A 68 -0.29 22.48 -43.00
C ALA A 68 -1.63 21.74 -42.78
N LYS A 69 -2.63 22.56 -42.43
CA LYS A 69 -4.07 22.26 -42.44
C LYS A 69 -4.59 21.99 -43.87
N LYS A 70 -5.48 21.02 -44.04
CA LYS A 70 -6.55 21.07 -45.05
C LYS A 70 -7.89 20.67 -44.44
N LYS A 71 -8.87 21.57 -44.54
CA LYS A 71 -10.31 21.36 -44.29
C LYS A 71 -11.00 21.01 -45.61
N ALA A 72 -11.97 20.10 -45.61
CA ALA A 72 -13.36 20.33 -46.05
C ALA A 72 -14.22 19.03 -46.04
N LYS A 73 -15.50 19.22 -45.71
CA LYS A 73 -16.68 18.30 -45.59
C LYS A 73 -17.57 18.44 -46.87
N PRO A 74 -18.81 17.89 -46.99
CA PRO A 74 -19.50 16.72 -46.39
C PRO A 74 -20.42 15.86 -47.34
N LYS A 75 -20.89 14.72 -46.80
CA LYS A 75 -22.21 14.00 -46.94
C LYS A 75 -22.89 13.80 -48.30
N LYS A 76 -23.34 12.55 -48.55
CA LYS A 76 -24.77 12.21 -48.78
C LYS A 76 -25.09 10.73 -48.52
N THR A 77 -26.32 10.55 -48.06
CA THR A 77 -27.04 9.39 -47.52
C THR A 77 -27.63 8.48 -48.62
N LYS A 78 -27.87 7.19 -48.31
CA LYS A 78 -29.15 6.47 -48.60
C LYS A 78 -29.25 5.12 -47.87
N LYS A 79 -30.50 4.77 -47.53
CA LYS A 79 -31.01 3.68 -46.67
C LYS A 79 -31.54 2.49 -47.50
N LYS A 80 -31.78 1.36 -46.79
CA LYS A 80 -32.66 0.17 -47.07
C LYS A 80 -32.02 -0.89 -47.99
N LYS A 81 -32.24 -2.22 -47.83
CA LYS A 81 -33.38 -2.98 -47.27
C LYS A 81 -32.97 -4.44 -46.93
N VAL A 82 -33.77 -5.09 -46.08
CA VAL A 82 -33.69 -6.49 -45.60
C VAL A 82 -34.20 -7.52 -46.63
N SER A 83 -33.61 -8.73 -46.70
CA SER A 83 -34.30 -10.05 -46.80
C SER A 83 -33.34 -11.26 -46.92
N LYS A 84 -33.66 -12.34 -46.19
CA LYS A 84 -33.15 -13.75 -46.25
C LYS A 84 -33.98 -14.57 -47.28
N PRO A 85 -33.76 -15.89 -47.57
CA PRO A 85 -32.73 -16.86 -47.11
C PRO A 85 -32.05 -17.68 -48.25
N SER A 86 -31.12 -18.55 -47.82
CA SER A 86 -30.22 -19.51 -48.51
C SER A 86 -30.88 -20.54 -49.48
N PRO A 87 -30.09 -21.31 -50.26
CA PRO A 87 -29.67 -22.64 -49.77
C PRO A 87 -28.32 -23.23 -50.27
N LYS A 88 -27.85 -24.25 -49.51
CA LYS A 88 -27.02 -25.43 -49.88
C LYS A 88 -25.48 -25.31 -50.03
N ARG A 89 -24.82 -25.66 -48.91
CA ARG A 89 -23.84 -26.74 -48.67
C ARG A 89 -22.94 -27.19 -49.85
N ALA A 90 -21.63 -26.95 -49.70
CA ALA A 90 -20.57 -27.88 -50.12
C ALA A 90 -19.44 -27.84 -49.09
N VAL A 91 -19.00 -29.03 -48.69
CA VAL A 91 -17.96 -29.28 -47.68
C VAL A 91 -16.62 -29.37 -48.41
N SER A 92 -15.60 -28.64 -47.95
CA SER A 92 -14.20 -28.95 -48.24
C SER A 92 -13.34 -28.78 -46.99
N LYS A 93 -12.49 -29.79 -46.78
CA LYS A 93 -11.59 -30.04 -45.63
C LYS A 93 -10.52 -28.94 -45.43
N PRO A 94 -9.88 -28.88 -44.23
CA PRO A 94 -9.15 -27.71 -43.76
C PRO A 94 -7.72 -27.63 -44.31
N ALA A 95 -7.30 -26.43 -44.69
CA ALA A 95 -5.91 -26.11 -44.95
C ALA A 95 -5.20 -25.77 -43.63
N VAL A 96 -4.11 -26.48 -43.38
CA VAL A 96 -3.16 -26.27 -42.28
C VAL A 96 -2.52 -24.88 -42.44
N VAL A 97 -2.84 -23.95 -41.56
CA VAL A 97 -2.11 -22.69 -41.41
C VAL A 97 -1.07 -22.91 -40.31
N LYS A 98 0.20 -22.75 -40.68
CA LYS A 98 1.31 -22.71 -39.73
C LYS A 98 1.14 -21.46 -38.87
N GLU A 99 0.96 -21.64 -37.56
CA GLU A 99 1.06 -20.53 -36.61
C GLU A 99 2.54 -20.14 -36.47
N GLU A 100 2.85 -18.94 -36.94
CA GLU A 100 4.12 -18.26 -36.70
C GLU A 100 4.03 -17.62 -35.29
N PRO A 101 5.01 -17.81 -34.39
CA PRO A 101 4.92 -17.31 -33.03
C PRO A 101 4.82 -15.79 -33.01
N LEU A 102 3.80 -15.27 -32.33
CA LEU A 102 3.66 -13.85 -32.04
C LEU A 102 4.82 -13.41 -31.14
N GLU A 103 5.86 -12.83 -31.74
CA GLU A 103 6.90 -12.11 -31.01
C GLU A 103 6.24 -11.00 -30.19
N ALA A 104 6.35 -11.13 -28.86
CA ALA A 104 6.00 -10.10 -27.91
C ALA A 104 6.84 -8.86 -28.22
N LYS A 105 6.18 -7.79 -28.66
CA LYS A 105 6.80 -6.48 -28.79
C LYS A 105 7.15 -5.98 -27.39
N SER A 106 8.40 -6.15 -26.97
CA SER A 106 8.93 -5.55 -25.76
C SER A 106 8.84 -4.03 -25.87
N ASN A 107 8.28 -3.42 -24.83
CA ASN A 107 8.12 -1.97 -24.74
C ASN A 107 9.51 -1.34 -24.45
N PRO A 108 9.98 -0.35 -25.23
CA PRO A 108 11.31 0.26 -25.04
C PRO A 108 11.54 0.95 -23.68
N GLU A 109 10.50 1.16 -22.87
CA GLU A 109 10.62 1.72 -21.51
C GLU A 109 11.08 0.71 -20.44
N GLU A 110 11.16 -0.58 -20.75
CA GLU A 110 11.62 -1.63 -19.82
C GLU A 110 13.15 -1.61 -19.61
N ASN A 111 13.90 -0.85 -20.42
CA ASN A 111 15.33 -1.10 -20.65
C ASN A 111 16.31 -0.10 -20.01
N ALA A 112 15.94 0.54 -18.92
CA ALA A 112 16.92 1.04 -17.95
C ALA A 112 16.80 0.23 -16.66
N GLN A 113 16.94 -1.10 -16.78
CA GLN A 113 17.01 -1.98 -15.62
C GLN A 113 18.18 -1.53 -14.76
N PHE A 114 17.89 -1.15 -13.52
CA PHE A 114 18.92 -0.72 -12.60
C PHE A 114 19.90 -1.86 -12.36
N LYS A 115 21.18 -1.56 -12.52
CA LYS A 115 22.26 -2.52 -12.31
C LYS A 115 22.85 -2.25 -10.93
N ASN A 116 22.44 -3.06 -9.96
CA ASN A 116 23.02 -3.04 -8.62
C ASN A 116 24.51 -3.41 -8.69
N SER A 117 25.35 -2.66 -8.01
CA SER A 117 26.80 -2.83 -8.05
C SER A 117 27.31 -4.00 -7.20
N SER A 118 26.56 -4.40 -6.18
CA SER A 118 26.86 -5.56 -5.32
C SER A 118 26.51 -6.91 -5.96
N GLY A 119 25.76 -6.91 -7.07
CA GLY A 119 25.23 -8.13 -7.68
C GLY A 119 24.00 -8.70 -6.96
N PHE A 120 23.36 -7.90 -6.11
CA PHE A 120 22.07 -8.23 -5.50
C PHE A 120 21.04 -8.56 -6.59
N ARG A 121 20.23 -9.58 -6.32
CA ARG A 121 19.17 -10.00 -7.24
C ARG A 121 17.86 -9.37 -6.81
N PRO A 122 16.99 -8.93 -7.74
CA PRO A 122 15.70 -8.36 -7.39
C PRO A 122 14.93 -9.23 -6.39
N PHE A 123 14.50 -8.60 -5.29
CA PHE A 123 13.77 -9.24 -4.22
C PHE A 123 12.41 -8.55 -4.08
N TYR A 124 11.35 -9.22 -4.55
CA TYR A 124 10.02 -8.63 -4.62
C TYR A 124 9.30 -8.68 -3.28
N VAL A 125 8.75 -7.53 -2.89
CA VAL A 125 7.65 -7.46 -1.91
C VAL A 125 6.33 -7.74 -2.63
N TYR A 126 6.16 -7.19 -3.83
CA TYR A 126 4.96 -7.41 -4.64
C TYR A 126 5.26 -7.26 -6.14
N HIS A 127 4.83 -8.23 -6.94
CA HIS A 127 4.77 -8.15 -8.40
C HIS A 127 3.32 -8.29 -8.90
N SER A 128 2.72 -9.46 -8.70
CA SER A 128 1.29 -9.72 -8.95
C SER A 128 0.81 -10.74 -7.92
N ILE A 129 -0.48 -10.77 -7.62
CA ILE A 129 -1.00 -11.70 -6.61
C ILE A 129 -0.66 -13.15 -6.97
N GLY A 130 -0.19 -13.92 -5.98
CA GLY A 130 0.18 -15.32 -6.17
C GLY A 130 1.49 -15.56 -6.92
N ASN A 131 2.22 -14.51 -7.32
CA ASN A 131 3.57 -14.68 -7.87
C ASN A 131 4.48 -15.30 -6.81
N LYS A 132 5.15 -16.41 -7.16
CA LYS A 132 6.05 -17.16 -6.26
C LYS A 132 7.28 -16.37 -5.80
N TYR A 133 7.59 -15.25 -6.45
CA TYR A 133 8.69 -14.37 -6.08
C TYR A 133 8.28 -13.29 -5.07
N ASN A 134 6.99 -13.14 -4.76
CA ASN A 134 6.56 -12.21 -3.72
C ASN A 134 7.01 -12.72 -2.34
N HIS A 135 7.56 -11.81 -1.56
CA HIS A 135 7.88 -11.99 -0.14
C HIS A 135 7.05 -11.03 0.71
N TYR A 136 7.08 -11.21 2.02
CA TYR A 136 6.32 -10.43 3.01
C TYR A 136 4.79 -10.59 2.90
N TYR A 137 4.08 -10.23 3.98
CA TYR A 137 2.63 -10.32 4.10
C TYR A 137 2.03 -8.99 4.54
N PRO A 138 0.94 -8.48 3.91
CA PRO A 138 0.28 -7.22 4.31
C PRO A 138 -0.53 -7.38 5.60
N SER A 139 0.14 -7.67 6.70
CA SER A 139 -0.45 -7.97 8.00
C SER A 139 -0.29 -6.83 9.00
N GLY A 140 0.60 -5.88 8.72
CA GLY A 140 1.02 -4.86 9.68
C GLY A 140 0.12 -3.63 9.68
N LYS A 141 -1.19 -3.78 9.94
CA LYS A 141 -2.09 -2.62 10.00
C LYS A 141 -1.73 -1.71 11.19
N MET A 142 -1.70 -0.41 10.94
CA MET A 142 -1.36 0.63 11.90
C MET A 142 -2.44 1.72 11.98
N GLY A 143 -2.47 2.44 13.11
CA GLY A 143 -3.40 3.55 13.32
C GLY A 143 -4.85 3.09 13.34
N ASN A 144 -5.72 3.80 12.61
CA ASN A 144 -7.11 3.41 12.47
C ASN A 144 -7.26 2.26 11.46
N MET A 145 -7.11 1.03 11.94
CA MET A 145 -7.13 -0.18 11.10
C MET A 145 -8.46 -0.39 10.37
N GLY A 146 -9.57 0.13 10.92
CA GLY A 146 -10.91 0.04 10.33
C GLY A 146 -11.11 1.00 9.15
N ALA A 147 -10.28 2.04 9.04
CA ALA A 147 -10.31 2.99 7.93
C ALA A 147 -9.59 2.49 6.67
N LEU A 148 -8.89 1.35 6.73
CA LEU A 148 -8.06 0.83 5.63
C LEU A 148 -8.60 -0.48 5.04
N GLN A 149 -8.77 -0.49 3.73
CA GLN A 149 -8.98 -1.69 2.92
C GLN A 149 -7.84 -1.86 1.93
N ILE A 150 -7.35 -3.10 1.81
CA ILE A 150 -6.24 -3.46 0.90
C ILE A 150 -6.73 -4.60 0.01
N ASN A 151 -6.60 -4.42 -1.30
CA ASN A 151 -6.85 -5.46 -2.29
C ASN A 151 -5.59 -5.68 -3.13
N GLN A 152 -4.85 -6.76 -2.86
CA GLN A 152 -3.64 -7.11 -3.60
C GLN A 152 -3.92 -7.72 -4.99
N ALA A 153 -5.18 -8.02 -5.31
CA ALA A 153 -5.59 -8.69 -6.55
C ALA A 153 -6.36 -7.75 -7.49
N TRP A 154 -6.13 -6.44 -7.38
CA TRP A 154 -6.85 -5.46 -8.19
C TRP A 154 -6.39 -5.52 -9.65
N LYS A 155 -7.34 -5.71 -10.57
CA LYS A 155 -7.07 -5.86 -12.02
C LYS A 155 -7.22 -4.55 -12.82
N GLY A 156 -7.58 -3.46 -12.16
CA GLY A 156 -7.83 -2.17 -12.83
C GLY A 156 -6.54 -1.40 -13.04
N ASN A 157 -6.07 -1.38 -14.29
CA ASN A 157 -4.90 -0.62 -14.74
C ASN A 157 -3.61 -0.92 -13.93
N PRO A 158 -3.17 -2.19 -13.82
CA PRO A 158 -1.86 -2.52 -13.25
C PRO A 158 -0.75 -1.91 -14.10
N LYS A 159 0.36 -1.51 -13.46
CA LYS A 159 1.54 -1.01 -14.15
C LYS A 159 2.38 -2.15 -14.72
N VAL A 160 2.51 -3.25 -13.97
CA VAL A 160 3.26 -4.45 -14.37
C VAL A 160 2.43 -5.70 -14.06
N GLY A 161 2.45 -6.68 -14.96
CA GLY A 161 1.78 -7.95 -14.76
C GLY A 161 0.25 -7.85 -14.78
N GLU A 162 -0.42 -8.71 -13.99
CA GLU A 162 -1.88 -8.93 -14.09
C GLU A 162 -2.70 -8.20 -13.02
N THR A 163 -2.08 -7.87 -11.88
CA THR A 163 -2.74 -7.21 -10.76
C THR A 163 -1.81 -6.19 -10.12
N CYS A 164 -2.39 -5.14 -9.54
CA CYS A 164 -1.73 -4.23 -8.62
C CYS A 164 -2.43 -4.24 -7.25
N ILE A 165 -1.83 -3.54 -6.29
CA ILE A 165 -2.44 -3.32 -4.97
C ILE A 165 -3.32 -2.08 -5.05
N GLN A 166 -4.58 -2.20 -4.65
CA GLN A 166 -5.46 -1.07 -4.37
C GLN A 166 -5.53 -0.84 -2.86
N VAL A 167 -5.36 0.41 -2.45
CA VAL A 167 -5.54 0.87 -1.08
C VAL A 167 -6.71 1.85 -1.03
N VAL A 168 -7.65 1.63 -0.13
CA VAL A 168 -8.76 2.55 0.15
C VAL A 168 -8.64 3.03 1.59
N TYR A 169 -8.59 4.34 1.78
CA TYR A 169 -8.59 5.00 3.08
C TYR A 169 -9.86 5.82 3.27
N ASN A 170 -10.64 5.48 4.30
CA ASN A 170 -11.85 6.21 4.68
C ASN A 170 -11.56 7.18 5.85
N ALA A 171 -11.42 8.46 5.52
CA ALA A 171 -11.15 9.51 6.51
C ALA A 171 -12.32 9.81 7.47
N TYR A 172 -13.53 9.36 7.14
CA TYR A 172 -14.73 9.53 7.98
C TYR A 172 -14.84 8.44 9.05
N SER A 173 -14.00 7.41 9.04
CA SER A 173 -13.98 6.39 10.08
C SER A 173 -13.61 7.01 11.43
N ASP A 174 -14.37 6.69 12.47
CA ASP A 174 -14.07 7.09 13.84
C ASP A 174 -12.71 6.54 14.29
N GLY A 175 -11.97 7.30 15.10
CA GLY A 175 -10.69 6.89 15.67
C GLY A 175 -9.57 7.91 15.45
N VAL A 176 -8.31 7.45 15.53
CA VAL A 176 -7.13 8.26 15.27
C VAL A 176 -7.11 8.72 13.81
N ALA A 177 -6.62 9.94 13.56
CA ALA A 177 -6.70 10.61 12.25
C ALA A 177 -5.65 10.14 11.23
N TRP A 178 -5.17 8.90 11.34
CA TRP A 178 -4.17 8.30 10.47
C TRP A 178 -4.28 6.79 10.44
N SER A 179 -3.83 6.20 9.35
CA SER A 179 -3.74 4.75 9.17
C SER A 179 -2.51 4.38 8.37
N GLY A 180 -2.04 3.14 8.51
CA GLY A 180 -0.95 2.62 7.69
C GLY A 180 -0.97 1.11 7.58
N MET A 181 -0.09 0.57 6.75
CA MET A 181 0.13 -0.86 6.59
C MET A 181 1.62 -1.11 6.42
N TYR A 182 2.13 -2.17 7.05
CA TYR A 182 3.37 -2.84 6.68
C TYR A 182 3.10 -4.18 5.99
N TRP A 183 3.91 -4.48 4.98
CA TRP A 183 4.22 -5.83 4.54
C TRP A 183 5.31 -6.36 5.45
N GLN A 184 4.99 -7.41 6.22
CA GLN A 184 5.82 -7.94 7.30
C GLN A 184 6.29 -9.36 7.04
N GLU A 185 7.48 -9.68 7.55
CA GLU A 185 7.99 -11.05 7.62
C GLU A 185 8.43 -11.39 9.06
N PRO A 186 7.92 -12.50 9.62
CA PRO A 186 6.72 -13.22 9.20
C PRO A 186 5.45 -12.37 9.32
N ALA A 187 4.32 -12.91 8.89
CA ALA A 187 3.04 -12.22 9.08
C ALA A 187 2.79 -11.86 10.57
N ASN A 188 2.29 -10.65 10.79
CA ASN A 188 2.04 -10.01 12.07
C ASN A 188 3.29 -9.81 12.95
N ASN A 189 4.49 -9.77 12.35
CA ASN A 189 5.72 -9.58 13.10
C ASN A 189 5.93 -8.13 13.52
N TRP A 190 5.68 -7.86 14.81
CA TRP A 190 5.98 -6.59 15.47
C TRP A 190 7.24 -6.67 16.36
N GLY A 191 8.09 -7.67 16.13
CA GLY A 191 9.34 -7.89 16.86
C GLY A 191 9.18 -8.50 18.26
N ASN A 192 7.96 -8.90 18.66
CA ASN A 192 7.64 -9.41 20.00
C ASN A 192 7.41 -10.93 20.01
N GLY A 193 8.27 -11.69 19.31
CA GLY A 193 8.27 -13.15 19.35
C GLY A 193 7.90 -13.88 18.05
N ASN A 194 7.69 -13.16 16.95
CA ASN A 194 7.34 -13.76 15.65
C ASN A 194 8.55 -14.11 14.78
N GLY A 195 9.77 -14.05 15.32
CA GLY A 195 11.01 -14.34 14.59
C GLY A 195 11.63 -13.11 13.93
N TYR A 196 12.58 -13.37 13.03
CA TYR A 196 13.37 -12.38 12.30
C TYR A 196 12.77 -12.15 10.90
N GLY A 197 13.06 -10.99 10.32
CA GLY A 197 12.74 -10.68 8.94
C GLY A 197 13.78 -11.22 7.97
N PHE A 198 13.82 -10.66 6.77
CA PHE A 198 14.78 -11.06 5.75
C PHE A 198 16.11 -10.32 5.88
N ASN A 199 17.21 -11.01 5.59
CA ASN A 199 18.49 -10.37 5.29
C ASN A 199 18.52 -10.01 3.80
N ILE A 200 18.54 -8.72 3.51
CA ILE A 200 18.57 -8.16 2.14
C ILE A 200 19.80 -7.25 1.95
N THR A 201 20.86 -7.50 2.72
CA THR A 201 22.16 -6.85 2.57
C THR A 201 22.68 -6.97 1.14
N GLY A 202 23.12 -5.84 0.60
CA GLY A 202 23.53 -5.70 -0.80
C GLY A 202 22.49 -4.97 -1.67
N SER A 203 21.23 -4.89 -1.25
CA SER A 203 20.29 -4.00 -1.92
C SER A 203 20.71 -2.54 -1.76
N GLU A 204 20.65 -1.80 -2.86
CA GLU A 204 21.00 -0.37 -2.93
C GLU A 204 19.76 0.52 -2.88
N ARG A 205 18.59 -0.02 -3.23
CA ARG A 205 17.33 0.72 -3.24
C ARG A 205 16.11 -0.20 -3.15
N LEU A 206 15.00 0.36 -2.70
CA LEU A 206 13.66 -0.17 -2.98
C LEU A 206 13.00 0.72 -4.03
N SER A 207 12.48 0.12 -5.10
CA SER A 207 11.71 0.80 -6.13
C SER A 207 10.27 0.28 -6.19
N PHE A 208 9.34 1.16 -6.53
CA PHE A 208 7.93 0.84 -6.65
C PHE A 208 7.21 1.84 -7.54
N TRP A 209 6.08 1.44 -8.10
CA TRP A 209 5.16 2.34 -8.79
C TRP A 209 4.01 2.73 -7.88
N ALA A 210 3.61 4.00 -7.93
CA ALA A 210 2.41 4.46 -7.27
C ALA A 210 1.61 5.41 -8.17
N ARG A 211 0.30 5.41 -7.98
CA ARG A 211 -0.62 6.42 -8.55
C ARG A 211 -1.81 6.64 -7.64
N GLY A 212 -2.39 7.82 -7.72
CA GLY A 212 -3.70 8.13 -7.17
C GLY A 212 -4.84 7.58 -8.03
N GLU A 213 -6.06 7.58 -7.50
CA GLU A 213 -7.27 7.35 -8.29
C GLU A 213 -7.58 8.58 -9.15
N ASN A 214 -7.44 9.78 -8.59
CA ASN A 214 -7.74 11.05 -9.25
C ASN A 214 -6.51 11.96 -9.42
N GLY A 215 -5.42 11.66 -8.71
CA GLY A 215 -4.31 12.59 -8.52
C GLY A 215 -4.61 13.59 -7.39
N GLY A 216 -3.57 14.05 -6.70
CA GLY A 216 -3.65 14.91 -5.52
C GLY A 216 -3.79 14.15 -4.20
N GLU A 217 -3.97 12.83 -4.22
CA GLU A 217 -3.88 11.99 -3.02
C GLU A 217 -2.48 12.11 -2.41
N THR A 218 -2.39 12.36 -1.11
CA THR A 218 -1.10 12.56 -0.45
C THR A 218 -0.78 11.40 0.49
N ILE A 219 0.34 10.74 0.27
CA ILE A 219 0.89 9.71 1.16
C ILE A 219 1.87 10.38 2.12
N ASN A 220 1.67 10.20 3.42
CA ASN A 220 2.49 10.88 4.43
C ASN A 220 3.92 10.33 4.46
N ALA A 221 4.07 9.01 4.33
CA ALA A 221 5.37 8.37 4.16
C ALA A 221 5.21 7.01 3.49
N PHE A 222 6.18 6.64 2.65
CA PHE A 222 6.53 5.26 2.33
C PHE A 222 7.77 4.87 3.14
N ILE A 223 7.79 3.66 3.68
CA ILE A 223 8.74 3.26 4.72
C ILE A 223 9.30 1.87 4.42
N VAL A 224 10.58 1.67 4.71
CA VAL A 224 11.27 0.39 4.82
C VAL A 224 11.82 0.29 6.24
N GLY A 225 11.67 -0.87 6.87
CA GLY A 225 12.13 -1.14 8.22
C GLY A 225 11.42 -0.33 9.31
N GLY A 226 12.08 -0.16 10.46
CA GLY A 226 11.61 0.67 11.57
C GLY A 226 10.67 0.00 12.60
N ILE A 227 10.37 -1.28 12.47
CA ILE A 227 9.66 -2.08 13.48
C ILE A 227 10.62 -2.39 14.64
N GLN A 228 10.26 -1.93 15.83
CA GLN A 228 11.01 -2.16 17.07
C GLN A 228 10.20 -3.04 18.02
N GLY A 229 10.74 -4.19 18.39
CA GLY A 229 10.13 -5.11 19.35
C GLY A 229 11.12 -5.61 20.40
N SER A 230 10.61 -6.37 21.38
CA SER A 230 11.41 -6.84 22.51
C SER A 230 12.38 -7.98 22.18
N ASN A 231 12.14 -8.72 21.09
CA ASN A 231 12.89 -9.93 20.73
C ASN A 231 13.63 -9.81 19.40
N SER A 232 13.07 -9.05 18.46
CA SER A 232 13.65 -8.75 17.17
C SER A 232 13.24 -7.33 16.78
N GLU A 233 14.09 -6.66 16.02
CA GLU A 233 13.82 -5.33 15.49
C GLU A 233 14.44 -5.20 14.11
N ASP A 234 13.87 -4.34 13.28
CA ASP A 234 14.50 -3.93 12.03
C ASP A 234 15.88 -3.34 12.31
N SER A 235 16.89 -3.80 11.57
CA SER A 235 18.29 -3.35 11.73
C SER A 235 18.49 -1.89 11.33
N ASP A 236 17.67 -1.37 10.41
CA ASP A 236 17.65 0.03 10.03
C ASP A 236 16.25 0.43 9.50
N SER A 237 16.07 1.70 9.15
CA SER A 237 14.88 2.19 8.48
C SER A 237 15.19 3.31 7.48
N ARG A 238 14.41 3.39 6.40
CA ARG A 238 14.44 4.48 5.43
C ARG A 238 13.02 4.85 5.05
N SER A 239 12.80 6.11 4.70
CA SER A 239 11.48 6.58 4.25
C SER A 239 11.58 7.73 3.29
N ILE A 240 10.53 7.93 2.51
CA ILE A 240 10.30 9.12 1.67
C ILE A 240 8.88 9.62 1.93
N GLY A 241 8.67 10.93 1.87
CA GLY A 241 7.37 11.55 2.07
C GLY A 241 7.48 12.95 2.68
N PRO A 242 6.39 13.72 2.68
CA PRO A 242 5.11 13.40 2.04
C PRO A 242 5.21 13.42 0.51
N ILE A 243 4.38 12.61 -0.17
CA ILE A 243 4.30 12.54 -1.63
C ILE A 243 2.86 12.77 -2.06
N GLU A 244 2.65 13.75 -2.92
CA GLU A 244 1.40 13.95 -3.65
C GLU A 244 1.46 13.10 -4.94
N LEU A 245 0.53 12.14 -5.07
CA LEU A 245 0.48 11.23 -6.20
C LEU A 245 -0.20 11.89 -7.40
N THR A 246 0.25 11.56 -8.60
CA THR A 246 -0.48 11.89 -9.83
C THR A 246 -1.49 10.78 -10.15
N ALA A 247 -2.42 11.04 -11.08
CA ALA A 247 -3.34 10.01 -11.57
C ALA A 247 -2.63 8.95 -12.45
N GLU A 248 -1.44 9.27 -12.95
CA GLU A 248 -0.63 8.38 -13.77
C GLU A 248 0.39 7.62 -12.92
N TRP A 249 0.84 6.48 -13.41
CA TRP A 249 1.86 5.71 -12.74
C TRP A 249 3.21 6.43 -12.76
N GLU A 250 3.74 6.73 -11.59
CA GLU A 250 5.11 7.22 -11.40
C GLU A 250 5.93 6.24 -10.58
N GLN A 251 7.22 6.15 -10.88
CA GLN A 251 8.15 5.32 -10.13
C GLN A 251 8.79 6.15 -9.02
N TYR A 252 8.79 5.58 -7.81
CA TYR A 252 9.42 6.13 -6.63
C TYR A 252 10.53 5.21 -6.14
N ILE A 253 11.53 5.80 -5.50
CA ILE A 253 12.74 5.12 -5.04
C ILE A 253 13.02 5.53 -3.59
N ILE A 254 13.23 4.55 -2.73
CA ILE A 254 13.85 4.71 -1.41
C ILE A 254 15.29 4.23 -1.53
N TRP A 255 16.26 5.12 -1.43
CA TRP A 255 17.67 4.75 -1.44
C TRP A 255 18.04 4.06 -0.13
N LEU A 256 18.75 2.95 -0.23
CA LEU A 256 19.16 2.09 0.88
C LEU A 256 20.68 2.00 1.03
N SER A 257 21.43 2.81 0.26
CA SER A 257 22.88 2.93 0.44
C SER A 257 23.22 3.20 1.91
N ASP A 258 24.21 2.47 2.39
CA ASP A 258 24.71 2.53 3.78
C ASP A 258 23.71 2.14 4.87
N ALA A 259 22.54 1.59 4.50
CA ALA A 259 21.61 1.03 5.48
C ALA A 259 22.06 -0.35 5.96
N ASP A 260 21.88 -0.65 7.25
CA ASP A 260 21.99 -2.01 7.74
C ASP A 260 20.72 -2.79 7.39
N LEU A 261 20.84 -3.71 6.43
CA LEU A 261 19.73 -4.52 5.91
C LEU A 261 19.83 -6.00 6.33
N SER A 262 20.56 -6.27 7.43
CA SER A 262 20.78 -7.63 7.92
C SER A 262 19.53 -8.28 8.52
N ASN A 263 18.55 -7.49 8.97
CA ASN A 263 17.26 -7.98 9.44
C ASN A 263 16.13 -6.97 9.16
N ILE A 264 15.33 -7.23 8.12
CA ILE A 264 14.20 -6.38 7.72
C ILE A 264 12.88 -7.17 7.85
N ILE A 265 12.20 -6.95 8.98
CA ILE A 265 10.82 -7.34 9.31
C ILE A 265 9.83 -6.53 8.48
N GLY A 266 9.97 -5.20 8.43
CA GLY A 266 9.06 -4.30 7.71
C GLY A 266 9.52 -4.05 6.28
N GLY A 267 9.24 -4.97 5.35
CA GLY A 267 9.74 -4.90 3.97
C GLY A 267 9.22 -3.72 3.14
N PHE A 268 7.99 -3.28 3.39
CA PHE A 268 7.46 -2.07 2.77
C PHE A 268 6.28 -1.58 3.61
N GLY A 269 6.12 -0.28 3.75
CA GLY A 269 4.96 0.28 4.43
C GLY A 269 4.59 1.65 3.93
N PHE A 270 3.41 2.08 4.32
CA PHE A 270 2.95 3.44 4.09
C PHE A 270 2.15 3.97 5.27
N THR A 271 2.05 5.30 5.35
CA THR A 271 1.11 6.00 6.23
C THR A 271 0.31 7.03 5.47
N VAL A 272 -0.95 7.19 5.84
CA VAL A 272 -1.88 8.20 5.32
C VAL A 272 -2.61 8.85 6.49
N THR A 273 -2.96 10.12 6.32
CA THR A 273 -3.63 10.92 7.36
C THR A 273 -4.90 11.55 6.81
N ARG A 274 -5.86 11.78 7.71
CA ARG A 274 -7.06 12.60 7.42
C ARG A 274 -6.71 14.05 7.13
N GLN A 275 -5.62 14.58 7.69
CA GLN A 275 -5.21 15.96 7.43
C GLN A 275 -4.86 16.15 5.95
N SER A 276 -4.07 15.23 5.38
CA SER A 276 -3.66 15.30 3.98
C SER A 276 -4.75 14.80 3.02
N ASN A 277 -5.66 13.92 3.47
CA ASN A 277 -6.76 13.39 2.67
C ASN A 277 -8.10 13.51 3.44
N PRO A 278 -8.70 14.71 3.54
CA PRO A 278 -9.85 14.98 4.41
C PRO A 278 -11.13 14.23 4.02
N ALA A 279 -11.27 13.84 2.76
CA ALA A 279 -12.38 13.04 2.25
C ALA A 279 -12.05 11.54 2.14
N GLY A 280 -10.85 11.13 2.58
CA GLY A 280 -10.28 9.83 2.26
C GLY A 280 -9.56 9.86 0.91
N CYS A 281 -9.02 8.71 0.51
CA CYS A 281 -8.33 8.56 -0.77
C CYS A 281 -8.32 7.10 -1.23
N VAL A 282 -8.11 6.91 -2.53
CA VAL A 282 -7.80 5.62 -3.13
C VAL A 282 -6.50 5.79 -3.90
N PHE A 283 -5.56 4.89 -3.70
CA PHE A 283 -4.30 4.88 -4.42
C PHE A 283 -3.85 3.45 -4.70
N TYR A 284 -2.90 3.32 -5.61
CA TYR A 284 -2.45 2.05 -6.12
C TYR A 284 -0.94 1.93 -6.02
N LEU A 285 -0.49 0.71 -5.76
CA LEU A 285 0.92 0.37 -5.68
C LEU A 285 1.18 -0.84 -6.57
N ASP A 286 2.33 -0.85 -7.23
CA ASP A 286 2.71 -1.96 -8.10
C ASP A 286 4.23 -2.16 -8.17
N ASN A 287 4.64 -3.37 -8.51
CA ASN A 287 6.03 -3.78 -8.74
C ASN A 287 7.02 -3.23 -7.68
N ILE A 288 6.77 -3.59 -6.42
CA ILE A 288 7.52 -3.19 -5.24
C ILE A 288 8.67 -4.20 -5.05
N MET A 289 9.91 -3.74 -5.17
CA MET A 289 11.08 -4.61 -5.09
C MET A 289 12.32 -3.91 -4.55
N TYR A 290 13.14 -4.68 -3.87
CA TYR A 290 14.52 -4.34 -3.56
C TYR A 290 15.41 -4.69 -4.74
N GLU A 291 16.33 -3.80 -5.06
CA GLU A 291 17.29 -3.94 -6.16
C GLU A 291 18.70 -3.70 -5.69
#